data_AF-A0A6B1BKW8-F1
#
_entry.id   AF-A0A6B1BKW8-F1
#
_cell.length_a   1.000
_cell.length_b   1.000
_cell.length_c   1.000
_cell.angle_alpha   90.00
_cell.angle_beta   90.00
_cell.angle_gamma   90.00
#
_symmetry.space_group_name_H-M   'P 1'
#
loop_
_entity.id
_entity.type
_entity.pdbx_description
1 polymer ?
#
loop_
_entity_poly.entity_id
_entity_poly.type
_entity_poly.pdbx_seq_one_letter_code
_entity_poly.pdbx_strand_id
1 'polypeptide(L)'
;MDSESCTHQPVYFGVVNININERTIGSVDVWRCGACKKRFCEEKQLGIEAIADIVGMPHIEPDEKWGVLISKLQKGKDRWSLVRLPENGIIKHERIDDEIVDISVENYQVVEEGYWSFLIDDHINKAVEI
;
A
#
# COMPACT_ATOMS: atom_id res chain seq x y z
N MET A 1 -23.01 -11.23 -0.12
CA MET A 1 -22.75 -11.07 -1.56
C MET A 1 -21.34 -11.57 -1.79
N ASP A 2 -21.18 -12.62 -2.59
CA ASP A 2 -19.84 -13.11 -2.96
C ASP A 2 -19.09 -12.02 -3.70
N SER A 3 -17.98 -11.57 -3.10
CA SER A 3 -17.14 -10.51 -3.64
C SER A 3 -16.52 -10.86 -4.98
N GLU A 4 -16.35 -12.15 -5.28
CA GLU A 4 -15.75 -12.64 -6.54
C GLU A 4 -16.67 -12.47 -7.76
N SER A 5 -17.98 -12.44 -7.56
CA SER A 5 -18.96 -12.27 -8.63
C SER A 5 -19.33 -10.81 -8.91
N CYS A 6 -18.73 -9.87 -8.16
CA CYS A 6 -19.11 -8.46 -8.21
C CYS A 6 -18.51 -7.77 -9.44
N THR A 7 -19.36 -7.23 -10.32
CA THR A 7 -18.93 -6.18 -11.24
C THR A 7 -18.68 -4.90 -10.43
N HIS A 8 -17.41 -4.65 -10.13
CA HIS A 8 -17.04 -3.57 -9.23
C HIS A 8 -17.47 -2.20 -9.77
N GLN A 9 -18.06 -1.39 -8.87
CA GLN A 9 -18.44 0.00 -9.09
C GLN A 9 -17.61 0.88 -8.16
N PRO A 10 -16.32 1.05 -8.47
CA PRO A 10 -15.38 1.78 -7.63
C PRO A 10 -15.74 3.27 -7.58
N VAL A 11 -15.84 3.79 -6.37
CA VAL A 11 -15.95 5.23 -6.12
C VAL A 11 -14.80 5.67 -5.24
N TYR A 12 -14.36 6.90 -5.43
CA TYR A 12 -13.32 7.49 -4.58
C TYR A 12 -13.80 7.47 -3.12
N PHE A 13 -12.97 6.93 -2.23
CA PHE A 13 -13.30 6.72 -0.82
C PHE A 13 -12.47 7.60 0.12
N GLY A 14 -11.23 7.90 -0.27
CA GLY A 14 -10.37 8.80 0.49
C GLY A 14 -8.91 8.69 0.06
N VAL A 15 -8.04 9.30 0.85
CA VAL A 15 -6.60 9.34 0.61
C VAL A 15 -5.81 9.17 1.90
N VAL A 16 -4.63 8.55 1.82
CA VAL A 16 -3.62 8.60 2.88
C VAL A 16 -2.43 9.38 2.35
N ASN A 17 -2.11 10.53 2.95
CA ASN A 17 -0.93 11.30 2.57
C ASN A 17 0.30 10.77 3.29
N ILE A 18 1.40 10.59 2.57
CA ILE A 18 2.68 10.15 3.12
C ILE A 18 3.63 11.34 3.19
N ASN A 19 4.11 11.62 4.39
CA ASN A 19 4.93 12.78 4.67
C ASN A 19 6.34 12.40 5.16
N ILE A 20 7.32 13.21 4.77
CA ILE A 20 8.67 13.23 5.34
C ILE A 20 9.04 14.68 5.65
N ASN A 21 9.41 14.94 6.90
CA ASN A 21 9.70 16.27 7.43
C ASN A 21 8.56 17.26 7.13
N GLU A 22 7.32 16.87 7.45
CA GLU A 22 6.10 17.65 7.25
C GLU A 22 5.75 17.96 5.78
N ARG A 23 6.49 17.39 4.82
CA ARG A 23 6.24 17.53 3.39
C ARG A 23 5.64 16.26 2.83
N THR A 24 4.52 16.38 2.12
CA THR A 24 3.94 15.27 1.38
C THR A 24 4.85 14.85 0.24
N ILE A 25 5.29 13.60 0.26
CA ILE A 25 6.13 12.98 -0.77
C ILE A 25 5.32 12.07 -1.71
N GLY A 26 4.10 11.71 -1.31
CA GLY A 26 3.18 10.92 -2.10
C GLY A 26 1.90 10.66 -1.33
N SER A 27 1.01 9.89 -1.93
CA SER A 27 -0.26 9.51 -1.34
C SER A 27 -0.70 8.14 -1.82
N VAL A 28 -1.60 7.52 -1.05
CA VAL A 28 -2.34 6.33 -1.46
C VAL A 28 -3.80 6.71 -1.64
N ASP A 29 -4.27 6.68 -2.88
CA ASP A 29 -5.69 6.87 -3.18
C ASP A 29 -6.46 5.58 -2.87
N VAL A 30 -7.56 5.73 -2.13
CA VAL A 30 -8.41 4.62 -1.73
C VAL A 30 -9.72 4.70 -2.49
N TRP A 31 -10.04 3.63 -3.20
CA TRP A 31 -11.30 3.41 -3.90
C TRP A 31 -12.10 2.34 -3.16
N ARG A 32 -13.43 2.48 -3.17
CA ARG A 32 -14.32 1.49 -2.57
C ARG A 32 -15.44 1.14 -3.53
N CYS A 33 -15.69 -0.15 -3.74
CA CYS A 33 -16.84 -0.58 -4.52
C CYS A 33 -18.15 -0.20 -3.81
N GLY A 34 -19.04 0.51 -4.50
CA GLY A 34 -20.36 0.86 -3.99
C GLY A 34 -21.24 -0.36 -3.65
N ALA A 35 -21.07 -1.46 -4.38
CA ALA A 35 -21.82 -2.69 -4.22
C ALA A 35 -21.24 -3.62 -3.13
N CYS A 36 -20.07 -4.23 -3.37
CA CYS A 36 -19.48 -5.22 -2.46
C CYS A 36 -18.61 -4.63 -1.34
N LYS A 37 -18.37 -3.32 -1.34
CA LYS A 37 -17.57 -2.59 -0.34
C LYS A 37 -16.08 -2.95 -0.30
N LYS A 38 -15.57 -3.80 -1.20
CA LYS A 38 -14.13 -4.08 -1.35
C LYS A 38 -13.36 -2.78 -1.64
N ARG A 39 -12.15 -2.68 -1.10
CA ARG A 39 -11.25 -1.54 -1.25
C ARG A 39 -10.14 -1.85 -2.26
N PHE A 40 -9.77 -0.83 -3.01
CA PHE A 40 -8.65 -0.85 -3.96
C PHE A 40 -7.78 0.35 -3.64
N CYS A 41 -6.46 0.15 -3.64
CA CYS A 41 -5.52 1.22 -3.34
C CYS A 41 -4.62 1.45 -4.56
N GLU A 42 -4.30 2.71 -4.80
CA GLU A 42 -3.38 3.12 -5.85
C GLU A 42 -2.32 4.02 -5.25
N GLU A 43 -1.06 3.71 -5.54
CA GLU A 43 0.08 4.52 -5.14
C GLU A 43 0.22 5.74 -6.07
N LYS A 44 0.38 6.94 -5.49
CA LYS A 44 0.68 8.18 -6.20
C LYS A 44 1.94 8.79 -5.61
N GLN A 45 3.09 8.58 -6.26
CA GLN A 45 4.32 9.26 -5.86
C GLN A 45 4.42 10.63 -6.55
N LEU A 46 4.70 11.69 -5.78
CA LEU A 46 4.87 13.02 -6.36
C LEU A 46 6.23 13.15 -7.05
N GLY A 47 6.25 13.63 -8.29
CA GLY A 47 7.48 13.85 -9.05
C GLY A 47 7.98 12.63 -9.84
N ILE A 48 7.16 11.60 -9.99
CA ILE A 48 7.44 10.45 -10.88
C ILE A 48 6.48 10.50 -12.06
N GLU A 49 7.05 10.47 -13.26
CA GLU A 49 6.31 10.38 -14.52
C GLU A 49 6.17 8.92 -15.01
N ALA A 50 6.77 7.96 -14.29
CA ALA A 50 6.61 6.56 -14.57
C ALA A 50 5.17 6.12 -14.28
N ILE A 51 4.60 5.36 -15.20
CA ILE A 51 3.31 4.73 -15.03
C ILE A 51 3.51 3.55 -14.07
N ALA A 52 2.68 3.41 -13.04
CA ALA A 52 2.72 2.26 -12.16
C ALA A 52 2.56 0.96 -12.97
N ASP A 53 3.37 -0.06 -12.66
CA ASP A 53 3.34 -1.35 -13.38
C ASP A 53 1.96 -2.03 -13.30
N ILE A 54 1.21 -1.71 -12.25
CA ILE A 54 -0.14 -2.20 -12.03
C ILE A 54 -1.13 -1.10 -12.40
N VAL A 55 -1.67 -1.19 -13.61
CA VAL A 55 -2.77 -0.32 -14.08
C VAL A 55 -4.11 -0.95 -13.70
N GLY A 56 -4.97 -0.17 -13.04
CA GLY A 56 -6.37 -0.56 -12.76
C GLY A 56 -6.64 -0.79 -11.28
N MET A 57 -7.39 -1.85 -10.96
CA MET A 57 -7.89 -2.12 -9.61
C MET A 57 -7.34 -3.46 -9.11
N PRO A 58 -6.12 -3.46 -8.56
CA PRO A 58 -5.50 -4.69 -8.11
C PRO A 58 -6.37 -5.40 -7.08
N HIS A 59 -6.56 -6.70 -7.30
CA HIS A 59 -7.20 -7.58 -6.34
C HIS A 59 -6.20 -7.90 -5.21
N ILE A 60 -6.73 -8.03 -4.00
CA ILE A 60 -6.02 -8.62 -2.85
C ILE A 60 -6.81 -9.84 -2.40
N GLU A 61 -6.11 -10.85 -1.91
CA GLU A 61 -6.72 -12.07 -1.39
C GLU A 61 -7.56 -11.79 -0.12
N PRO A 62 -8.49 -12.68 0.26
CA PRO A 62 -9.36 -12.47 1.43
C PRO A 62 -8.60 -12.30 2.75
N ASP A 63 -7.42 -12.92 2.85
CA ASP A 63 -6.50 -12.87 3.99
C ASP A 63 -5.43 -11.79 3.86
N GLU A 64 -5.50 -10.94 2.84
CA GLU A 64 -4.62 -9.81 2.63
C GLU A 64 -5.28 -8.46 2.99
N LYS A 65 -4.44 -7.49 3.32
CA LYS A 65 -4.84 -6.09 3.50
C LYS A 65 -3.92 -5.17 2.72
N TRP A 66 -4.45 -4.01 2.34
CA TRP A 66 -3.62 -2.93 1.83
C TRP A 66 -2.81 -2.30 2.96
N GLY A 67 -1.51 -2.23 2.78
CA GLY A 67 -0.60 -1.59 3.71
C GLY A 67 0.46 -0.77 2.99
N VAL A 68 1.08 0.13 3.74
CA VAL A 68 2.30 0.81 3.32
C VAL A 68 3.47 0.12 4.00
N LEU A 69 4.44 -0.30 3.20
CA LEU A 69 5.73 -0.75 3.67
C LEU A 69 6.68 0.45 3.71
N ILE A 70 7.47 0.57 4.77
CA ILE A 70 8.48 1.61 4.92
C ILE A 70 9.83 0.94 5.17
N SER A 71 10.80 1.26 4.33
CA SER A 71 12.19 0.83 4.49
C SER A 71 13.02 1.95 5.12
N LYS A 72 13.62 1.70 6.28
CA LYS A 72 14.57 2.64 6.92
C LYS A 72 15.90 2.73 6.17
N LEU A 73 16.16 1.80 5.25
CA LEU A 73 17.39 1.70 4.47
C LEU A 73 17.35 2.59 3.22
N GLN A 74 16.14 2.89 2.72
CA GLN A 74 15.92 3.71 1.52
C GLN A 74 15.61 5.18 1.88
N LYS A 75 15.71 6.09 0.91
CA LYS A 75 15.54 7.54 1.11
C LYS A 75 14.53 8.13 0.15
N GLY A 76 13.93 9.25 0.56
CA GLY A 76 13.03 10.00 -0.29
C GLY A 76 11.80 9.19 -0.68
N LYS A 77 11.52 9.13 -1.98
CA LYS A 77 10.37 8.44 -2.56
C LYS A 77 10.45 6.92 -2.44
N ASP A 78 11.66 6.35 -2.52
CA ASP A 78 11.91 4.90 -2.46
C ASP A 78 11.85 4.37 -1.01
N ARG A 79 11.63 5.27 -0.04
CA ARG A 79 11.49 4.93 1.38
C ARG A 79 10.21 4.14 1.67
N TRP A 80 9.21 4.20 0.80
CA TRP A 80 7.94 3.53 1.02
C TRP A 80 7.37 2.96 -0.27
N SER A 81 6.49 1.98 -0.13
CA SER A 81 5.70 1.42 -1.22
C SER A 81 4.35 0.90 -0.73
N LEU A 82 3.36 0.92 -1.62
CA LEU A 82 2.08 0.24 -1.41
C LEU A 82 2.28 -1.27 -1.59
N VAL A 83 1.85 -2.05 -0.60
CA VAL A 83 1.99 -3.51 -0.60
C VAL A 83 0.68 -4.20 -0.22
N ARG A 84 0.59 -5.47 -0.61
CA ARG A 84 -0.41 -6.41 -0.09
C ARG A 84 0.20 -7.11 1.11
N LEU A 85 -0.31 -6.84 2.30
CA LEU A 85 0.14 -7.46 3.54
C LEU A 85 -0.70 -8.73 3.78
N PRO A 86 -0.11 -9.94 3.74
CA PRO A 86 -0.80 -11.14 4.17
C PRO A 86 -1.00 -11.12 5.68
N GLU A 87 -1.91 -11.94 6.19
CA GLU A 87 -2.07 -12.11 7.64
C GLU A 87 -0.76 -12.60 8.28
N ASN A 88 -0.14 -13.64 7.71
CA ASN A 88 1.18 -14.13 8.09
C ASN A 88 1.93 -14.63 6.85
N GLY A 89 3.25 -14.45 6.79
CA GLY A 89 4.07 -14.97 5.68
C GLY A 89 5.24 -14.07 5.31
N ILE A 90 5.54 -14.02 4.02
CA ILE A 90 6.66 -13.27 3.45
C ILE A 90 6.17 -12.46 2.26
N ILE A 91 6.61 -11.20 2.18
CA ILE A 91 6.44 -10.35 1.00
C ILE A 91 7.79 -10.19 0.31
N LYS A 92 7.79 -10.28 -1.02
CA LYS A 92 8.96 -9.93 -1.83
C LYS A 92 8.94 -8.44 -2.12
N HIS A 93 9.97 -7.73 -1.66
CA HIS A 93 10.11 -6.30 -1.89
C HIS A 93 11.37 -6.03 -2.69
N GLU A 94 11.21 -5.34 -3.81
CA GLU A 94 12.30 -4.88 -4.65
C GLU A 94 12.85 -3.57 -4.12
N ARG A 95 14.17 -3.51 -3.94
CA ARG A 95 14.91 -2.31 -3.55
C ARG A 95 15.41 -1.55 -4.78
N ILE A 96 15.91 -0.33 -4.56
CA ILE A 96 16.45 0.54 -5.62
C ILE A 96 17.65 -0.05 -6.40
N ASP A 97 18.32 -1.06 -5.86
CA ASP A 97 19.44 -1.78 -6.48
C ASP A 97 19.00 -3.07 -7.19
N ASP A 98 17.69 -3.21 -7.45
CA ASP A 98 17.03 -4.40 -7.99
C ASP A 98 17.20 -5.66 -7.11
N GLU A 99 17.65 -5.49 -5.86
CA GLU A 99 17.72 -6.58 -4.88
C GLU A 99 16.31 -6.90 -4.37
N ILE A 100 15.86 -8.13 -4.59
CA ILE A 100 14.62 -8.64 -4.01
C ILE A 100 14.93 -9.15 -2.62
N VAL A 101 14.27 -8.56 -1.62
CA VAL A 101 14.34 -9.01 -0.23
C VAL A 101 13.02 -9.59 0.25
N ASP A 102 13.15 -10.67 1.00
CA ASP A 102 12.03 -11.33 1.67
C ASP A 102 11.77 -10.61 3.00
N ILE A 103 10.55 -10.11 3.18
CA ILE A 103 10.12 -9.36 4.37
C ILE A 103 9.09 -10.18 5.13
N SER A 104 9.44 -10.55 6.36
CA SER A 104 8.58 -11.33 7.24
C SER A 104 7.39 -10.51 7.77
N VAL A 105 6.20 -11.11 7.76
CA VAL A 105 4.94 -10.50 8.22
C VAL A 105 4.24 -11.43 9.21
N GLU A 106 3.79 -10.87 10.33
CA GLU A 106 2.98 -11.54 11.35
C GLU A 106 1.79 -10.66 11.75
N ASN A 107 0.59 -11.22 11.77
CA ASN A 107 -0.67 -10.52 12.04
C ASN A 107 -0.83 -9.18 11.29
N TYR A 108 -0.57 -9.18 9.99
CA TYR A 108 -0.57 -7.99 9.12
C TYR A 108 0.48 -6.92 9.48
N GLN A 109 1.49 -7.25 10.27
CA GLN A 109 2.58 -6.33 10.64
C GLN A 109 3.92 -6.88 10.17
N VAL A 110 4.75 -5.99 9.61
CA VAL A 110 6.11 -6.36 9.24
C VAL A 110 6.96 -6.50 10.50
N VAL A 111 7.64 -7.63 10.64
CA VAL A 111 8.53 -7.94 11.77
C VAL A 111 10.01 -7.92 11.39
N GLU A 112 10.31 -7.72 10.10
CA GLU A 112 11.67 -7.67 9.56
C GLU A 112 12.46 -6.44 10.04
N GLU A 113 13.71 -6.63 10.43
CA GLU A 113 14.55 -5.54 10.92
C GLU A 113 14.81 -4.49 9.82
N GLY A 114 14.72 -3.21 10.19
CA GLY A 114 14.90 -2.11 9.24
C GLY A 114 13.64 -1.78 8.41
N TYR A 115 12.57 -2.55 8.58
CA TYR A 115 11.27 -2.28 7.98
C TYR A 115 10.22 -1.99 9.05
N TRP A 116 9.16 -1.30 8.64
CA TRP A 116 7.92 -1.24 9.38
C TRP A 116 6.77 -1.04 8.41
N SER A 117 5.54 -1.22 8.86
CA SER A 117 4.36 -1.03 8.02
C SER A 117 3.20 -0.46 8.81
N PHE A 118 2.21 0.05 8.08
CA PHE A 118 0.89 0.37 8.63
C PHE A 118 -0.22 0.02 7.63
N LEU A 119 -1.42 -0.24 8.15
CA LEU A 119 -2.59 -0.55 7.34
C LEU A 119 -3.24 0.72 6.81
N ILE A 120 -3.59 0.74 5.53
CA ILE A 120 -4.25 1.89 4.90
C ILE A 120 -5.58 2.22 5.60
N ASP A 121 -6.33 1.20 5.99
CA ASP A 121 -7.66 1.33 6.58
C ASP A 121 -7.69 2.15 7.87
N ASP A 122 -6.59 2.18 8.62
CA ASP A 122 -6.48 2.90 9.89
C ASP A 122 -6.21 4.41 9.70
N HIS A 123 -5.80 4.79 8.48
CA HIS A 123 -5.27 6.12 8.16
C HIS A 123 -6.01 6.85 7.03
N ILE A 124 -7.15 6.34 6.57
CA ILE A 124 -7.95 6.99 5.52
C ILE A 124 -8.32 8.43 5.92
N ASN A 125 -8.08 9.36 4.99
CA ASN A 125 -8.23 10.81 5.13
C ASN A 125 -7.32 11.43 6.20
N LYS A 126 -6.17 10.81 6.46
CA LYS A 126 -5.12 11.32 7.36
C LYS A 126 -3.78 11.41 6.63
N ALA A 127 -2.89 12.22 7.19
CA ALA A 127 -1.48 12.18 6.84
C ALA A 127 -0.73 11.27 7.81
N VAL A 128 0.26 10.55 7.30
CA VAL A 128 1.18 9.69 8.07
C VAL A 128 2.60 10.18 7.83
N GLU A 129 3.31 10.46 8.92
CA GLU A 129 4.73 10.84 8.90
C GLU A 129 5.59 9.57 9.00
N ILE A 130 6.60 9.44 8.14
CA ILE A 130 7.40 8.20 8.02
C ILE A 130 8.92 8.35 8.17
#